data_AF-A0A1M3TFV8-F1
#
_entry.id   AF-A0A1M3TFV8-F1
#
_cell.length_a   1.000
_cell.length_b   1.000
_cell.length_c   1.000
_cell.angle_alpha   90.00
_cell.angle_beta   90.00
_cell.angle_gamma   90.00
#
_symmetry.space_group_name_H-M   'P 1'
#
loop_
_entity.id
_entity.type
_entity.pdbx_description
1 polymer ?
#
loop_
_entity_poly.entity_id
_entity_poly.type
_entity_poly.pdbx_seq_one_letter_code
_entity_poly.pdbx_strand_id
1 'polypeptide(L)'
;MTIIQRTIPKANKVAGVAGVAGFAGLGIYCTKQFSVAFAESNEPKSGFSGLGFTTLRLQSTQNVNHNTKRLVFEYPNESARSGLTLTSALLAITHPEGSWLPTIRPYTPISDLDEPGHIELMVKKYPEGKASGYLHSLRPGDSLTFATSLKGYQWKQNELSHAYLLAGGAGITPIYQLIKGILKDPQDRTKLTLIFGVNFEEDLLLKEELDRYATEFPDRFNYIYTVSRPKAENSPYRTGYIDEELLRSTFKESTQNTKVFICGPPAMEDSLSYLTCESLVYRYASDLKLQTTVPETAKMSGQANSLYPEPDVLTSSLKVGAVTGSAGLIYGGISGVIRSPHPVIHSISCGIHWFACGASFWWLRSNILKLHYEDKATPKQRAYVSALSGGVAGGAVTRLMGGRLVPGLVVFSLLGYVGQSSYNAIDTWQMENANTTSKPFLQRMADSKWIPLKSLSDDDYRGILNEKVLSIEAEIALIDDKIGELEKLKTSGLESGNSDPAAK
;
A
#
# COMPACT_ATOMS: atom_id res chain seq x y z
N MET A 1 51.97 -10.35 -73.90
CA MET A 1 50.67 -9.66 -73.93
C MET A 1 50.53 -8.89 -72.62
N THR A 2 50.64 -7.58 -72.72
CA THR A 2 50.64 -6.51 -71.68
C THR A 2 49.22 -6.38 -71.06
N ILE A 3 48.96 -6.04 -69.78
CA ILE A 3 48.75 -4.69 -69.16
C ILE A 3 48.23 -4.94 -67.70
N ILE A 4 48.93 -4.60 -66.60
CA ILE A 4 48.88 -3.42 -65.69
C ILE A 4 47.52 -3.00 -65.06
N GLN A 5 47.46 -2.93 -63.71
CA GLN A 5 46.86 -1.91 -62.77
C GLN A 5 46.23 -2.59 -61.51
N ARG A 6 46.22 -2.09 -60.26
CA ARG A 6 46.77 -0.92 -59.53
C ARG A 6 46.62 -1.15 -57.99
N THR A 7 47.62 -0.69 -57.25
CA THR A 7 47.83 -0.28 -55.82
C THR A 7 46.70 -0.11 -54.73
N ILE A 8 47.02 -0.65 -53.52
CA ILE A 8 47.01 -0.17 -52.08
C ILE A 8 45.68 0.27 -51.37
N PRO A 9 45.40 -0.22 -50.12
CA PRO A 9 45.57 0.56 -48.86
C PRO A 9 46.18 -0.25 -47.68
N LYS A 10 47.22 0.26 -47.01
CA LYS A 10 47.26 1.07 -45.76
C LYS A 10 47.21 0.30 -44.43
N ALA A 11 48.32 0.48 -43.71
CA ALA A 11 48.46 0.90 -42.31
C ALA A 11 48.15 -0.08 -41.16
N ASN A 12 49.16 -0.20 -40.32
CA ASN A 12 49.28 -0.99 -39.10
C ASN A 12 48.14 -0.76 -38.09
N LYS A 13 47.72 -1.88 -37.50
CA LYS A 13 46.94 -1.96 -36.28
C LYS A 13 47.78 -1.47 -35.08
N VAL A 14 47.73 -0.18 -34.80
CA VAL A 14 48.05 0.37 -33.47
C VAL A 14 46.90 1.29 -33.06
N ALA A 15 45.77 0.69 -32.70
CA ALA A 15 44.65 1.39 -32.07
C ALA A 15 43.83 0.46 -31.16
N GLY A 16 44.47 -0.58 -30.59
CA GLY A 16 43.83 -1.57 -29.72
C GLY A 16 44.26 -1.53 -28.25
N VAL A 17 45.26 -0.75 -27.89
CA VAL A 17 45.87 -0.79 -26.54
C VAL A 17 45.71 0.54 -25.77
N ALA A 18 45.47 1.66 -26.45
CA ALA A 18 45.25 2.95 -25.77
C ALA A 18 43.84 3.08 -25.15
N GLY A 19 42.84 2.34 -25.64
CA GLY A 19 41.48 2.39 -25.09
C GLY A 19 41.33 1.68 -23.75
N VAL A 20 42.02 0.56 -23.53
CA VAL A 20 41.87 -0.24 -22.30
C VAL A 20 42.64 0.37 -21.12
N ALA A 21 43.78 1.01 -21.38
CA ALA A 21 44.54 1.73 -20.36
C ALA A 21 43.83 3.02 -19.89
N GLY A 22 43.08 3.69 -20.78
CA GLY A 22 42.30 4.88 -20.43
C GLY A 22 41.16 4.60 -19.45
N PHE A 23 40.43 3.49 -19.63
CA PHE A 23 39.33 3.11 -18.72
C PHE A 23 39.82 2.52 -17.41
N ALA A 24 40.95 1.79 -17.40
CA ALA A 24 41.57 1.32 -16.16
C ALA A 24 42.20 2.49 -15.37
N GLY A 25 42.85 3.44 -16.06
CA GLY A 25 43.43 4.64 -15.47
C GLY A 25 42.38 5.58 -14.87
N LEU A 26 41.25 5.78 -15.58
CA LEU A 26 40.12 6.55 -15.05
C LEU A 26 39.41 5.79 -13.91
N GLY A 27 39.33 4.46 -13.97
CA GLY A 27 38.81 3.64 -12.87
C GLY A 27 39.68 3.71 -11.61
N ILE A 28 41.00 3.74 -11.75
CA ILE A 28 41.94 3.91 -10.64
C ILE A 28 41.97 5.36 -10.14
N TYR A 29 41.89 6.35 -11.03
CA TYR A 29 41.78 7.77 -10.67
C TYR A 29 40.46 8.05 -9.96
N CYS A 30 39.34 7.55 -10.46
CA CYS A 30 38.05 7.63 -9.80
C CYS A 30 38.04 6.85 -8.48
N THR A 31 38.67 5.68 -8.34
CA THR A 31 38.73 4.99 -7.03
C THR A 31 39.72 5.63 -6.05
N LYS A 32 40.70 6.41 -6.52
CA LYS A 32 41.56 7.24 -5.66
C LYS A 32 40.95 8.61 -5.32
N GLN A 33 40.15 9.22 -6.20
CA GLN A 33 39.38 10.44 -5.90
C GLN A 33 38.05 10.16 -5.15
N PHE A 34 37.43 8.99 -5.39
CA PHE A 34 36.35 8.39 -4.60
C PHE A 34 36.85 7.32 -3.64
N SER A 35 38.14 7.38 -3.26
CA SER A 35 38.49 7.11 -1.86
C SER A 35 37.99 8.30 -1.05
N VAL A 36 36.66 8.50 -1.09
CA VAL A 36 35.95 9.08 0.02
C VAL A 36 36.25 8.04 1.09
N ALA A 37 37.24 8.34 1.94
CA ALA A 37 37.07 7.99 3.33
C ALA A 37 35.61 8.29 3.59
N PHE A 38 34.78 7.25 3.78
CA PHE A 38 33.52 7.48 4.45
C PHE A 38 33.98 8.08 5.77
N ALA A 39 34.03 9.41 5.83
CA ALA A 39 33.78 10.09 7.07
C ALA A 39 32.48 9.41 7.49
N GLU A 40 32.56 8.55 8.50
CA GLU A 40 31.38 8.18 9.25
C GLU A 40 30.72 9.51 9.54
N SER A 41 29.64 9.80 8.81
CA SER A 41 28.88 10.99 9.11
C SER A 41 28.45 10.76 10.55
N ASN A 42 28.81 11.69 11.44
CA ASN A 42 28.29 11.71 12.80
C ASN A 42 26.76 11.91 12.82
N GLU A 43 26.11 12.04 11.65
CA GLU A 43 24.66 12.01 11.50
C GLU A 43 24.12 10.59 11.76
N PRO A 44 23.11 10.45 12.63
CA PRO A 44 22.53 9.16 12.96
C PRO A 44 21.93 8.52 11.71
N LYS A 45 22.35 7.29 11.39
CA LYS A 45 21.79 6.50 10.29
C LYS A 45 20.28 6.37 10.46
N SER A 46 19.51 6.61 9.39
CA SER A 46 18.05 6.48 9.43
C SER A 46 17.61 5.05 9.15
N GLY A 47 16.59 4.58 9.86
CA GLY A 47 15.98 3.27 9.72
C GLY A 47 15.17 3.10 8.42
N PHE A 48 14.66 4.20 7.83
CA PHE A 48 13.79 4.16 6.65
C PHE A 48 14.14 5.19 5.56
N SER A 49 15.40 5.62 5.42
CA SER A 49 15.83 6.66 4.45
C SER A 49 16.13 6.18 3.03
N GLY A 50 15.92 4.91 2.70
CA GLY A 50 16.34 4.30 1.43
C GLY A 50 15.21 3.62 0.63
N LEU A 51 15.43 3.48 -0.68
CA LEU A 51 14.63 2.58 -1.53
C LEU A 51 15.03 1.12 -1.21
N GLY A 52 14.18 0.40 -0.49
CA GLY A 52 14.41 -1.03 -0.23
C GLY A 52 13.64 -1.60 0.94
N PHE A 53 13.61 -2.93 1.01
CA PHE A 53 13.02 -3.65 2.14
C PHE A 53 13.84 -3.44 3.40
N THR A 54 13.19 -3.09 4.49
CA THR A 54 13.80 -2.97 5.82
C THR A 54 13.28 -4.10 6.69
N THR A 55 14.16 -4.96 7.20
CA THR A 55 13.77 -6.03 8.13
C THR A 55 14.25 -5.67 9.51
N LEU A 56 13.31 -5.61 10.47
CA LEU A 56 13.61 -5.32 11.86
C LEU A 56 13.30 -6.52 12.73
N ARG A 57 14.12 -6.72 13.76
CA ARG A 57 13.94 -7.77 14.75
C ARG A 57 12.98 -7.29 15.83
N LEU A 58 12.06 -8.15 16.23
CA LEU A 58 11.14 -7.91 17.33
C LEU A 58 11.91 -8.06 18.65
N GLN A 59 12.11 -6.95 19.34
CA GLN A 59 12.80 -6.91 20.62
C GLN A 59 11.89 -7.37 21.76
N SER A 60 10.65 -6.84 21.81
CA SER A 60 9.71 -7.16 22.89
C SER A 60 8.25 -7.04 22.46
N THR A 61 7.36 -7.65 23.23
CA THR A 61 5.90 -7.58 23.03
C THR A 61 5.20 -7.34 24.35
N GLN A 62 4.14 -6.52 24.35
CA GLN A 62 3.30 -6.28 25.51
C GLN A 62 1.82 -6.34 25.11
N ASN A 63 1.00 -7.10 25.83
CA ASN A 63 -0.45 -7.03 25.66
C ASN A 63 -0.96 -5.75 26.32
N VAL A 64 -1.62 -4.89 25.55
CA VAL A 64 -2.23 -3.64 26.05
C VAL A 64 -3.59 -3.93 26.66
N ASN A 65 -4.38 -4.76 25.99
CA ASN A 65 -5.67 -5.25 26.47
C ASN A 65 -5.95 -6.62 25.83
N HIS A 66 -7.19 -7.08 25.91
CA HIS A 66 -7.60 -8.42 25.44
C HIS A 66 -7.38 -8.67 23.94
N ASN A 67 -7.32 -7.62 23.10
CA ASN A 67 -7.20 -7.74 21.65
C ASN A 67 -6.09 -6.88 21.02
N THR A 68 -5.35 -6.09 21.80
CA THR A 68 -4.34 -5.17 21.29
C THR A 68 -2.97 -5.46 21.89
N LYS A 69 -1.95 -5.48 21.03
CA LYS A 69 -0.56 -5.78 21.38
C LYS A 69 0.36 -4.66 20.92
N ARG A 70 1.30 -4.24 21.77
CA ARG A 70 2.46 -3.42 21.42
C ARG A 70 3.61 -4.33 21.01
N LEU A 71 4.27 -4.00 19.91
CA LEU A 71 5.43 -4.70 19.38
C LEU A 71 6.56 -3.69 19.19
N VAL A 72 7.70 -3.93 19.86
CA VAL A 72 8.87 -3.06 19.79
C VAL A 72 9.91 -3.70 18.87
N PHE A 73 10.23 -3.05 17.76
CA PHE A 73 11.20 -3.53 16.79
C PHE A 73 12.49 -2.72 16.89
N GLU A 74 13.62 -3.40 17.08
CA GLU A 74 14.93 -2.76 17.21
C GLU A 74 15.55 -2.47 15.84
N TYR A 75 16.16 -1.29 15.72
CA TYR A 75 17.05 -1.01 14.61
C TYR A 75 18.37 -1.76 14.79
N PRO A 76 19.04 -2.16 13.69
CA PRO A 76 20.37 -2.77 13.78
C PRO A 76 21.44 -1.87 14.45
N ASN A 77 21.21 -0.56 14.48
CA ASN A 77 22.05 0.41 15.16
C ASN A 77 21.21 1.14 16.22
N GLU A 78 21.64 1.08 17.47
CA GLU A 78 20.96 1.73 18.61
C GLU A 78 20.88 3.26 18.47
N SER A 79 21.80 3.88 17.74
CA SER A 79 21.77 5.32 17.50
C SER A 79 20.89 5.71 16.30
N ALA A 80 20.36 4.73 15.56
CA ALA A 80 19.55 5.00 14.38
C ALA A 80 18.18 5.54 14.76
N ARG A 81 17.70 6.53 14.02
CA ARG A 81 16.35 7.10 14.16
C ARG A 81 15.47 6.64 13.03
N SER A 82 14.16 6.85 13.10
CA SER A 82 13.25 6.35 12.06
C SER A 82 13.48 6.95 10.68
N GLY A 83 13.74 8.25 10.62
CA GLY A 83 13.71 9.05 9.39
C GLY A 83 12.36 9.05 8.68
N LEU A 84 11.29 8.66 9.39
CA LEU A 84 9.92 8.84 8.95
C LEU A 84 9.51 10.30 9.15
N THR A 85 8.70 10.83 8.24
CA THR A 85 8.06 12.14 8.42
C THR A 85 6.79 11.99 9.25
N LEU A 86 6.31 13.08 9.83
CA LEU A 86 5.00 13.08 10.49
C LEU A 86 3.92 12.56 9.54
N THR A 87 2.97 11.77 10.08
CA THR A 87 1.90 11.08 9.35
C THR A 87 2.33 9.92 8.46
N SER A 88 3.50 9.32 8.68
CA SER A 88 3.96 8.17 7.89
C SER A 88 3.46 6.83 8.43
N ALA A 89 3.22 5.89 7.53
CA ALA A 89 2.95 4.49 7.84
C ALA A 89 4.03 3.58 7.23
N LEU A 90 4.22 2.40 7.78
CA LEU A 90 5.12 1.38 7.26
C LEU A 90 4.32 0.27 6.58
N LEU A 91 4.70 -0.08 5.35
CA LEU A 91 4.05 -1.14 4.60
C LEU A 91 4.64 -2.50 5.01
N ALA A 92 4.04 -3.15 6.00
CA ALA A 92 4.52 -4.42 6.54
C ALA A 92 4.13 -5.60 5.64
N ILE A 93 5.08 -6.52 5.43
CA ILE A 93 4.90 -7.79 4.75
C ILE A 93 4.77 -8.87 5.81
N THR A 94 3.60 -9.49 5.88
CA THR A 94 3.30 -10.57 6.81
C THR A 94 3.15 -11.89 6.06
N HIS A 95 3.50 -13.00 6.72
CA HIS A 95 3.38 -14.35 6.16
C HIS A 95 2.45 -15.22 7.03
N PRO A 96 1.12 -14.97 6.98
CA PRO A 96 0.16 -15.72 7.79
C PRO A 96 0.24 -17.22 7.52
N GLU A 97 0.14 -18.02 8.58
CA GLU A 97 0.11 -19.47 8.47
C GLU A 97 -1.04 -19.94 7.55
N GLY A 98 -0.78 -20.90 6.67
CA GLY A 98 -1.74 -21.39 5.69
C GLY A 98 -2.00 -20.47 4.49
N SER A 99 -1.32 -19.33 4.36
CA SER A 99 -1.42 -18.43 3.20
C SER A 99 -0.27 -18.65 2.20
N TRP A 100 -0.60 -18.94 0.94
CA TRP A 100 0.38 -19.04 -0.16
C TRP A 100 1.03 -17.68 -0.50
N LEU A 101 0.28 -16.58 -0.39
CA LEU A 101 0.79 -15.23 -0.65
C LEU A 101 1.02 -14.45 0.66
N PRO A 102 2.05 -13.58 0.70
CA PRO A 102 2.20 -12.64 1.80
C PRO A 102 1.03 -11.65 1.83
N THR A 103 0.66 -11.22 3.04
CA THR A 103 -0.31 -10.15 3.24
C THR A 103 0.44 -8.85 3.53
N ILE A 104 0.20 -7.85 2.70
CA ILE A 104 0.87 -6.54 2.80
C ILE A 104 -0.13 -5.53 3.38
N ARG A 105 0.22 -4.88 4.50
CA ARG A 105 -0.67 -3.91 5.17
C ARG A 105 0.11 -2.74 5.77
N PRO A 106 -0.46 -1.51 5.72
CA PRO A 106 0.14 -0.37 6.39
C PRO A 106 -0.06 -0.45 7.91
N TYR A 107 0.97 -0.08 8.68
CA TYR A 107 0.92 0.11 10.13
C TYR A 107 1.63 1.41 10.49
N THR A 108 1.00 2.25 11.30
CA THR A 108 1.59 3.52 11.73
C THR A 108 2.34 3.34 13.05
N PRO A 109 3.66 3.64 13.11
CA PRO A 109 4.40 3.60 14.36
C PRO A 109 3.88 4.64 15.37
N ILE A 110 3.88 4.27 16.65
CA ILE A 110 3.47 5.12 17.78
C ILE A 110 4.67 5.64 18.62
N SER A 111 5.87 5.13 18.36
CA SER A 111 7.12 5.64 18.94
C SER A 111 7.40 7.06 18.46
N ASP A 112 8.29 7.78 19.16
CA ASP A 112 8.74 9.06 18.66
C ASP A 112 9.53 8.89 17.36
N LEU A 113 9.28 9.75 16.37
CA LEU A 113 9.95 9.66 15.07
C LEU A 113 11.46 9.90 15.20
N ASP A 114 11.84 10.72 16.18
CA ASP A 114 13.21 11.06 16.52
C ASP A 114 13.82 10.13 17.57
N GLU A 115 13.05 9.24 18.20
CA GLU A 115 13.60 8.35 19.21
C GLU A 115 14.55 7.32 18.58
N PRO A 116 15.77 7.18 19.14
CA PRO A 116 16.75 6.28 18.58
C PRO A 116 16.49 4.82 19.00
N GLY A 117 16.96 3.89 18.18
CA GLY A 117 17.12 2.49 18.51
C GLY A 117 15.92 1.58 18.21
N HIS A 118 14.69 2.10 18.09
CA HIS A 118 13.53 1.25 17.83
C HIS A 118 12.34 1.95 17.17
N ILE A 119 11.36 1.14 16.74
CA ILE A 119 9.98 1.57 16.47
C ILE A 119 8.98 0.75 17.28
N GLU A 120 7.84 1.36 17.58
CA GLU A 120 6.72 0.67 18.22
C GLU A 120 5.51 0.59 17.30
N LEU A 121 4.94 -0.60 17.14
CA LEU A 121 3.64 -0.82 16.51
C LEU A 121 2.61 -1.23 17.55
N MET A 122 1.45 -0.58 17.56
CA MET A 122 0.28 -1.00 18.34
C MET A 122 -0.75 -1.63 17.41
N VAL A 123 -0.98 -2.94 17.58
CA VAL A 123 -1.74 -3.75 16.63
C VAL A 123 -2.95 -4.37 17.32
N LYS A 124 -4.14 -4.02 16.85
CA LYS A 124 -5.40 -4.68 17.23
C LYS A 124 -5.58 -5.97 16.42
N LYS A 125 -5.85 -7.08 17.10
CA LYS A 125 -6.23 -8.37 16.51
C LYS A 125 -7.69 -8.32 16.11
N TYR A 126 -7.94 -8.69 14.86
CA TYR A 126 -9.28 -8.86 14.34
C TYR A 126 -9.56 -10.36 14.20
N PRO A 127 -10.76 -10.85 14.55
CA PRO A 127 -11.19 -12.20 14.19
C PRO A 127 -10.99 -12.42 12.69
N GLU A 128 -10.37 -13.54 12.30
CA GLU A 128 -9.99 -13.85 10.90
C GLU A 128 -8.99 -12.89 10.23
N GLY A 129 -8.44 -11.93 10.97
CA GLY A 129 -7.46 -10.98 10.45
C GLY A 129 -6.11 -11.65 10.19
N LYS A 130 -5.79 -11.94 8.93
CA LYS A 130 -4.53 -12.62 8.54
C LYS A 130 -3.27 -11.88 9.02
N ALA A 131 -3.14 -10.59 8.70
CA ALA A 131 -1.96 -9.81 9.06
C ALA A 131 -1.89 -9.50 10.57
N SER A 132 -3.01 -9.10 11.17
CA SER A 132 -3.04 -8.82 12.62
C SER A 132 -2.87 -10.10 13.45
N GLY A 133 -3.41 -11.23 12.99
CA GLY A 133 -3.17 -12.54 13.58
C GLY A 133 -1.71 -12.95 13.53
N TYR A 134 -1.05 -12.79 12.38
CA TYR A 134 0.40 -13.04 12.22
C TYR A 134 1.24 -12.14 13.15
N LEU A 135 0.96 -10.84 13.22
CA LEU A 135 1.68 -9.94 14.11
C LEU A 135 1.47 -10.33 15.58
N HIS A 136 0.27 -10.81 15.94
CA HIS A 136 0.01 -11.32 17.28
C HIS A 136 0.71 -12.65 17.58
N SER A 137 1.09 -13.44 16.58
CA SER A 137 1.84 -14.69 16.79
C SER A 137 3.35 -14.49 16.94
N LEU A 138 3.88 -13.31 16.57
CA LEU A 138 5.31 -13.03 16.70
C LEU A 138 5.77 -13.05 18.17
N ARG A 139 6.99 -13.52 18.37
CA ARG A 139 7.68 -13.60 19.66
C ARG A 139 9.00 -12.82 19.59
N PRO A 140 9.49 -12.30 20.73
CA PRO A 140 10.83 -11.69 20.79
C PRO A 140 11.88 -12.56 20.11
N GLY A 141 12.66 -11.96 19.22
CA GLY A 141 13.64 -12.64 18.38
C GLY A 141 13.18 -12.89 16.93
N ASP A 142 11.87 -12.92 16.65
CA ASP A 142 11.34 -12.98 15.29
C ASP A 142 11.61 -11.67 14.52
N SER A 143 11.40 -11.66 13.20
CA SER A 143 11.62 -10.48 12.36
C SER A 143 10.40 -10.13 11.53
N LEU A 144 10.24 -8.84 11.23
CA LEU A 144 9.22 -8.33 10.33
C LEU A 144 9.86 -7.49 9.23
N THR A 145 9.46 -7.75 7.98
CA THR A 145 9.93 -6.99 6.83
C THR A 145 8.94 -5.91 6.44
N PHE A 146 9.44 -4.70 6.23
CA PHE A 146 8.71 -3.55 5.73
C PHE A 146 9.17 -3.26 4.30
N ALA A 147 8.22 -3.12 3.38
CA ALA A 147 8.49 -2.86 1.96
C ALA A 147 8.96 -1.43 1.73
N THR A 148 8.30 -0.46 2.36
CA THR A 148 8.58 0.97 2.24
C THR A 148 7.82 1.75 3.32
N SER A 149 8.19 3.01 3.52
CA SER A 149 7.36 4.00 4.21
C SER A 149 6.37 4.64 3.24
N LEU A 150 5.11 4.75 3.64
CA LEU A 150 4.08 5.52 2.97
C LEU A 150 3.98 6.89 3.64
N LYS A 151 3.95 7.95 2.84
CA LYS A 151 3.86 9.32 3.33
C LYS A 151 2.40 9.74 3.36
N GLY A 152 1.87 10.06 4.53
CA GLY A 152 0.54 10.67 4.65
C GLY A 152 0.59 12.19 4.44
N TYR A 153 -0.37 12.86 5.08
CA TYR A 153 -0.50 14.32 5.08
C TYR A 153 0.79 15.05 5.46
N GLN A 154 1.35 15.82 4.54
CA GLN A 154 2.56 16.60 4.79
C GLN A 154 2.25 17.78 5.73
N TRP A 155 2.38 17.54 7.03
CA TRP A 155 2.15 18.56 8.05
C TRP A 155 3.09 19.74 7.87
N LYS A 156 2.52 20.94 7.94
CA LYS A 156 3.27 22.19 7.99
C LYS A 156 2.96 22.88 9.31
N GLN A 157 4.02 23.22 10.02
CA GLN A 157 3.95 23.89 11.31
C GLN A 157 3.09 25.15 11.21
N ASN A 158 2.14 25.32 12.14
CA ASN A 158 1.22 26.46 12.19
C ASN A 158 0.36 26.69 10.92
N GLU A 159 0.27 25.70 10.03
CA GLU A 159 -0.62 25.79 8.86
C GLU A 159 -2.07 25.82 9.30
N LEU A 160 -2.45 25.14 10.39
CA LEU A 160 -3.83 25.08 10.85
C LEU A 160 -3.98 25.80 12.19
N SER A 161 -5.08 26.52 12.38
CA SER A 161 -5.43 27.07 13.70
C SER A 161 -5.93 25.97 14.64
N HIS A 162 -6.71 25.03 14.10
CA HIS A 162 -7.29 23.91 14.83
C HIS A 162 -7.41 22.66 13.95
N ALA A 163 -6.96 21.50 14.43
CA ALA A 163 -7.21 20.21 13.82
C ALA A 163 -8.16 19.37 14.70
N TYR A 164 -9.28 18.95 14.12
CA TYR A 164 -10.20 18.00 14.73
C TYR A 164 -9.80 16.58 14.31
N LEU A 165 -9.71 15.67 15.25
CA LEU A 165 -9.16 14.34 15.05
C LEU A 165 -10.24 13.33 15.43
N LEU A 166 -10.72 12.54 14.47
CA LEU A 166 -11.75 11.54 14.68
C LEU A 166 -11.14 10.15 14.54
N ALA A 167 -11.07 9.40 15.64
CA ALA A 167 -10.45 8.08 15.69
C ALA A 167 -11.47 6.99 16.03
N GLY A 168 -11.30 5.81 15.45
CA GLY A 168 -12.08 4.61 15.77
C GLY A 168 -11.21 3.39 15.91
N GLY A 169 -11.27 2.71 17.06
CA GLY A 169 -10.46 1.52 17.36
C GLY A 169 -8.96 1.71 17.05
N ALA A 170 -8.41 0.89 16.14
CA ALA A 170 -6.99 0.94 15.76
C ALA A 170 -6.58 2.20 14.97
N GLY A 171 -7.56 2.96 14.46
CA GLY A 171 -7.34 4.24 13.77
C GLY A 171 -6.75 5.33 14.67
N ILE A 172 -6.67 5.10 15.99
CA ILE A 172 -5.95 5.99 16.90
C ILE A 172 -4.45 6.06 16.61
N THR A 173 -3.83 5.04 16.04
CA THR A 173 -2.37 5.02 15.85
C THR A 173 -1.83 6.14 14.95
N PRO A 174 -2.39 6.41 13.75
CA PRO A 174 -1.97 7.58 12.97
C PRO A 174 -2.35 8.91 13.60
N ILE A 175 -3.50 8.97 14.27
CA ILE A 175 -3.96 10.17 14.97
C ILE A 175 -3.03 10.51 16.14
N TYR A 176 -2.59 9.50 16.90
CA TYR A 176 -1.66 9.64 18.00
C TYR A 176 -0.27 10.09 17.53
N GLN A 177 0.23 9.52 16.42
CA GLN A 177 1.49 9.97 15.83
C GLN A 177 1.42 11.47 15.47
N LEU A 178 0.29 11.91 14.89
CA LEU A 178 0.05 13.32 14.57
C LEU A 178 -0.01 14.20 15.84
N ILE A 179 -0.79 13.81 16.86
CA ILE A 179 -0.89 14.53 18.14
C ILE A 179 0.50 14.69 18.77
N LYS A 180 1.23 13.59 18.88
CA LYS A 180 2.55 13.54 19.49
C LYS A 180 3.53 14.47 18.77
N GLY A 181 3.56 14.43 17.43
CA GLY A 181 4.43 15.30 16.63
C GLY A 181 4.10 16.78 16.79
N ILE A 182 2.82 17.16 16.75
CA ILE A 182 2.38 18.57 16.86
C ILE A 182 2.61 19.14 18.26
N LEU A 183 2.34 18.37 19.31
CA LEU A 183 2.48 18.86 20.69
C LEU A 183 3.95 18.91 21.14
N LYS A 184 4.80 18.02 20.64
CA LYS A 184 6.24 18.03 20.95
C LYS A 184 7.01 19.12 20.24
N ASP A 185 6.51 19.65 19.12
CA ASP A 185 7.12 20.79 18.45
C ASP A 185 6.79 22.09 19.23
N PRO A 186 7.78 22.73 19.89
CA PRO A 186 7.55 23.96 20.65
C PRO A 186 7.19 25.17 19.78
N GLN A 187 7.43 25.08 18.47
CA GLN A 187 7.15 26.13 17.51
C GLN A 187 5.77 25.98 16.86
N ASP A 188 5.15 24.81 16.94
CA ASP A 188 3.78 24.59 16.49
C ASP A 188 2.79 25.07 17.58
N ARG A 189 1.74 25.79 17.18
CA ARG A 189 0.70 26.35 18.05
C ARG A 189 -0.70 25.86 17.71
N THR A 190 -0.83 24.93 16.76
CA THR A 190 -2.12 24.36 16.35
C THR A 190 -2.84 23.73 17.54
N LYS A 191 -4.13 24.01 17.68
CA LYS A 191 -5.01 23.38 18.66
C LYS A 191 -5.54 22.05 18.12
N LEU A 192 -5.72 21.09 19.01
CA LEU A 192 -6.09 19.72 18.70
C LEU A 192 -7.28 19.30 19.55
N THR A 193 -8.33 18.80 18.91
CA THR A 193 -9.44 18.15 19.61
C THR A 193 -9.63 16.74 19.07
N LEU A 194 -9.43 15.74 19.93
CA LEU A 194 -9.63 14.33 19.59
C LEU A 194 -11.02 13.87 20.03
N ILE A 195 -11.77 13.22 19.15
CA ILE A 195 -12.93 12.40 19.49
C ILE A 195 -12.59 10.95 19.14
N PHE A 196 -12.54 10.08 20.14
CA PHE A 196 -12.10 8.71 19.97
C PHE A 196 -13.22 7.72 20.37
N GLY A 197 -13.77 7.05 19.37
CA GLY A 197 -14.80 6.03 19.54
C GLY A 197 -14.24 4.62 19.72
N VAL A 198 -14.75 3.92 20.74
CA VAL A 198 -14.48 2.49 21.01
C VAL A 198 -15.78 1.72 21.27
N ASN A 199 -15.71 0.39 21.18
CA ASN A 199 -16.87 -0.45 21.45
C ASN A 199 -17.17 -0.58 22.95
N PHE A 200 -16.14 -0.93 23.73
CA PHE A 200 -16.23 -1.17 25.17
C PHE A 200 -15.14 -0.38 25.89
N GLU A 201 -15.29 -0.14 27.19
CA GLU A 201 -14.28 0.57 28.00
C GLU A 201 -12.93 -0.15 28.03
N GLU A 202 -12.92 -1.49 27.97
CA GLU A 202 -11.70 -2.29 27.87
C GLU A 202 -10.96 -2.16 26.52
N ASP A 203 -11.59 -1.54 25.52
CA ASP A 203 -10.97 -1.21 24.23
C ASP A 203 -10.31 0.18 24.24
N LEU A 204 -10.36 0.94 25.34
CA LEU A 204 -9.69 2.24 25.46
C LEU A 204 -8.18 2.05 25.30
N LEU A 205 -7.58 2.83 24.41
CA LEU A 205 -6.14 2.83 24.14
C LEU A 205 -5.57 4.20 24.46
N LEU A 206 -4.32 4.21 24.96
CA LEU A 206 -3.50 5.41 25.18
C LEU A 206 -4.06 6.39 26.23
N LYS A 207 -4.88 5.92 27.18
CA LYS A 207 -5.54 6.78 28.18
C LYS A 207 -4.53 7.62 28.97
N GLU A 208 -3.50 6.98 29.49
CA GLU A 208 -2.45 7.62 30.30
C GLU A 208 -1.70 8.68 29.49
N GLU A 209 -1.35 8.38 28.24
CA GLU A 209 -0.64 9.33 27.37
C GLU A 209 -1.51 10.52 26.97
N LEU A 210 -2.81 10.30 26.71
CA LEU A 210 -3.75 11.37 26.37
C LEU A 210 -4.07 12.25 27.59
N ASP A 211 -4.20 11.68 28.79
CA ASP A 211 -4.35 12.43 30.04
C ASP A 211 -3.15 13.33 30.30
N ARG A 212 -1.95 12.79 30.11
CA ARG A 212 -0.71 13.56 30.25
C ARG A 212 -0.69 14.73 29.27
N TYR A 213 -0.99 14.51 27.99
CA TYR A 213 -1.01 15.62 27.01
C TYR A 213 -2.10 16.66 27.32
N ALA A 214 -3.27 16.23 27.81
CA ALA A 214 -4.32 17.17 28.20
C ALA A 214 -3.91 18.02 29.41
N THR A 215 -3.10 17.45 30.31
CA THR A 215 -2.56 18.14 31.49
C THR A 215 -1.39 19.06 31.14
N GLU A 216 -0.48 18.62 30.26
CA GLU A 216 0.70 19.39 29.83
C GLU A 216 0.33 20.53 28.86
N PHE A 217 -0.71 20.33 28.04
CA PHE A 217 -1.12 21.28 26.99
C PHE A 217 -2.61 21.65 27.10
N PRO A 218 -3.11 22.16 28.24
CA PRO A 218 -4.54 22.35 28.49
C PRO A 218 -5.21 23.35 27.53
N ASP A 219 -4.46 24.34 27.02
CA ASP A 219 -4.96 25.32 26.06
C ASP A 219 -4.94 24.84 24.60
N ARG A 220 -4.27 23.71 24.33
CA ARG A 220 -3.99 23.21 22.98
C ARG A 220 -4.50 21.82 22.71
N PHE A 221 -4.67 20.97 23.70
CA PHE A 221 -5.11 19.59 23.50
C PHE A 221 -6.30 19.27 24.40
N ASN A 222 -7.38 18.83 23.78
CA ASN A 222 -8.53 18.25 24.45
C ASN A 222 -8.93 16.95 23.76
N TYR A 223 -9.53 16.03 24.51
CA TYR A 223 -10.05 14.80 23.93
C TYR A 223 -11.33 14.32 24.60
N ILE A 224 -12.14 13.57 23.84
CA ILE A 224 -13.39 12.97 24.28
C ILE A 224 -13.38 11.49 23.87
N TYR A 225 -13.66 10.59 24.81
CA TYR A 225 -13.97 9.21 24.47
C TYR A 225 -15.47 9.01 24.29
N THR A 226 -15.83 8.22 23.28
CA THR A 226 -17.18 7.68 23.14
C THR A 226 -17.15 6.16 23.20
N VAL A 227 -18.06 5.56 23.97
CA VAL A 227 -18.16 4.11 24.14
C VAL A 227 -19.53 3.67 23.64
N SER A 228 -19.57 2.88 22.57
CA SER A 228 -20.85 2.51 21.96
C SER A 228 -21.64 1.49 22.78
N ARG A 229 -20.96 0.64 23.57
CA ARG A 229 -21.55 -0.41 24.41
C ARG A 229 -20.89 -0.40 25.80
N PRO A 230 -21.16 0.60 26.66
CA PRO A 230 -20.63 0.61 28.02
C PRO A 230 -21.18 -0.58 28.81
N LYS A 231 -20.35 -1.19 29.67
CA LYS A 231 -20.78 -2.29 30.55
C LYS A 231 -21.46 -1.80 31.82
N ALA A 232 -21.11 -0.60 32.28
CA ALA A 232 -21.71 0.03 33.45
C ALA A 232 -22.76 1.06 33.02
N GLU A 233 -23.88 1.12 33.75
CA GLU A 233 -24.92 2.15 33.53
C GLU A 233 -24.40 3.57 33.76
N ASN A 234 -23.44 3.74 34.70
CA ASN A 234 -22.79 5.01 35.03
C ASN A 234 -21.37 5.08 34.46
N SER A 235 -21.22 4.81 33.16
CA SER A 235 -19.92 5.00 32.50
C SER A 235 -19.47 6.46 32.63
N PRO A 236 -18.20 6.73 33.00
CA PRO A 236 -17.67 8.09 33.02
C PRO A 236 -17.44 8.66 31.60
N TYR A 237 -17.65 7.85 30.56
CA TYR A 237 -17.46 8.22 29.16
C TYR A 237 -18.80 8.50 28.48
N ARG A 238 -18.78 9.28 27.38
CA ARG A 238 -19.99 9.49 26.57
C ARG A 238 -20.44 8.17 25.97
N THR A 239 -21.70 7.81 26.17
CA THR A 239 -22.31 6.62 25.57
C THR A 239 -22.72 6.89 24.12
N GLY A 240 -22.44 5.94 23.24
CA GLY A 240 -22.88 5.97 21.84
C GLY A 240 -21.74 6.08 20.81
N TYR A 241 -22.14 6.13 19.54
CA TYR A 241 -21.22 6.40 18.43
C TYR A 241 -20.87 7.89 18.36
N ILE A 242 -19.85 8.23 17.56
CA ILE A 242 -19.61 9.62 17.18
C ILE A 242 -20.77 10.05 16.27
N ASP A 243 -21.61 10.95 16.75
CA ASP A 243 -22.82 11.41 16.09
C ASP A 243 -22.76 12.90 15.74
N GLU A 244 -23.74 13.36 14.98
CA GLU A 244 -23.84 14.76 14.53
C GLU A 244 -23.93 15.74 15.70
N GLU A 245 -24.64 15.36 16.77
CA GLU A 245 -24.79 16.20 17.98
C GLU A 245 -23.44 16.43 18.66
N LEU A 246 -22.64 15.37 18.84
CA LEU A 246 -21.30 15.48 19.40
C LEU A 246 -20.39 16.32 18.50
N LEU A 247 -20.45 16.12 17.18
CA LEU A 247 -19.67 16.93 16.25
C LEU A 247 -20.06 18.40 16.33
N ARG A 248 -21.34 18.74 16.31
CA ARG A 248 -21.84 20.13 16.40
C ARG A 248 -21.48 20.79 17.73
N SER A 249 -21.58 20.07 18.85
CA SER A 249 -21.22 20.60 20.17
C SER A 249 -19.70 20.76 20.36
N THR A 250 -18.90 19.94 19.68
CA THR A 250 -17.43 19.99 19.78
C THR A 250 -16.83 20.98 18.79
N PHE A 251 -17.38 21.07 17.58
CA PHE A 251 -16.87 21.90 16.50
C PHE A 251 -17.37 23.33 16.72
N LYS A 252 -16.52 24.16 17.30
CA LYS A 252 -16.84 25.59 17.49
C LYS A 252 -16.84 26.29 16.14
N GLU A 253 -17.81 27.18 15.90
CA GLU A 253 -17.99 27.85 14.61
C GLU A 253 -16.71 28.54 14.12
N SER A 254 -16.20 28.04 13.00
CA SER A 254 -15.30 28.69 12.03
C SER A 254 -14.16 29.52 12.63
N THR A 255 -13.13 28.87 13.18
CA THR A 255 -11.80 29.47 13.11
C THR A 255 -11.31 29.37 11.67
N GLN A 256 -10.70 30.43 11.14
CA GLN A 256 -10.04 30.36 9.84
C GLN A 256 -9.00 29.23 9.88
N ASN A 257 -8.95 28.41 8.83
CA ASN A 257 -7.92 27.39 8.62
C ASN A 257 -7.99 26.19 9.60
N THR A 258 -9.10 25.45 9.54
CA THR A 258 -9.30 24.19 10.30
C THR A 258 -9.30 22.98 9.38
N LYS A 259 -9.03 21.80 9.95
CA LYS A 259 -9.07 20.53 9.23
C LYS A 259 -9.56 19.40 10.11
N VAL A 260 -10.26 18.43 9.51
CA VAL A 260 -10.73 17.22 10.18
C VAL A 260 -9.93 16.02 9.65
N PHE A 261 -9.26 15.30 10.54
CA PHE A 261 -8.54 14.06 10.22
C PHE A 261 -9.36 12.88 10.72
N ILE A 262 -9.66 11.92 9.86
CA ILE A 262 -10.49 10.76 10.20
C ILE A 262 -9.71 9.48 9.94
N CYS A 263 -9.69 8.57 10.93
CA CYS A 263 -9.19 7.21 10.75
C CYS A 263 -9.94 6.20 11.62
N GLY A 264 -10.48 5.14 11.01
CA GLY A 264 -11.14 4.07 11.73
C GLY A 264 -11.79 3.01 10.82
N PRO A 265 -12.78 2.25 11.33
CA PRO A 265 -13.53 1.31 10.50
C PRO A 265 -14.21 2.01 9.31
N PRO A 266 -14.30 1.39 8.13
CA PRO A 266 -14.86 2.03 6.93
C PRO A 266 -16.25 2.66 7.14
N ALA A 267 -17.15 1.94 7.82
CA ALA A 267 -18.49 2.44 8.14
C ALA A 267 -18.48 3.75 8.96
N MET A 268 -17.50 3.89 9.88
CA MET A 268 -17.32 5.11 10.65
C MET A 268 -16.75 6.23 9.78
N GLU A 269 -15.72 5.95 8.97
CA GLU A 269 -15.13 6.95 8.07
C GLU A 269 -16.16 7.51 7.09
N ASP A 270 -17.00 6.65 6.51
CA ASP A 270 -18.03 7.04 5.56
C ASP A 270 -19.14 7.86 6.21
N SER A 271 -19.64 7.43 7.36
CA SER A 271 -20.66 8.15 8.12
C SER A 271 -20.18 9.54 8.56
N LEU A 272 -18.99 9.64 9.15
CA LEU A 272 -18.49 10.90 9.68
C LEU A 272 -18.12 11.88 8.57
N SER A 273 -17.58 11.39 7.47
CA SER A 273 -17.25 12.27 6.34
C SER A 273 -18.47 12.87 5.66
N TYR A 274 -19.63 12.21 5.73
CA TYR A 274 -20.90 12.80 5.28
C TYR A 274 -21.38 13.92 6.22
N LEU A 275 -21.17 13.74 7.53
CA LEU A 275 -21.57 14.71 8.56
C LEU A 275 -20.64 15.94 8.63
N THR A 276 -19.40 15.81 8.17
CA THR A 276 -18.41 16.90 8.13
C THR A 276 -18.27 17.47 6.72
N CYS A 277 -18.08 18.78 6.58
CA CYS A 277 -17.91 19.39 5.25
C CYS A 277 -16.71 18.77 4.51
N GLU A 278 -16.97 18.13 3.35
CA GLU A 278 -16.01 17.30 2.62
C GLU A 278 -14.69 18.02 2.27
N SER A 279 -14.74 19.34 2.06
CA SER A 279 -13.56 20.18 1.76
C SER A 279 -12.56 20.29 2.91
N LEU A 280 -12.96 19.96 4.14
CA LEU A 280 -12.12 20.03 5.34
C LEU A 280 -11.60 18.65 5.79
N VAL A 281 -12.02 17.57 5.13
CA VAL A 281 -11.78 16.20 5.59
C VAL A 281 -10.55 15.60 4.92
N TYR A 282 -9.63 15.07 5.73
CA TYR A 282 -8.56 14.18 5.27
C TYR A 282 -8.79 12.77 5.81
N ARG A 283 -8.99 11.80 4.90
CA ARG A 283 -9.19 10.38 5.21
C ARG A 283 -7.88 9.61 5.16
N TYR A 284 -7.32 9.32 6.32
CA TYR A 284 -5.97 8.75 6.43
C TYR A 284 -5.85 7.37 5.77
N ALA A 285 -6.78 6.44 6.08
CA ALA A 285 -6.73 5.08 5.55
C ALA A 285 -6.96 5.01 4.04
N SER A 286 -7.82 5.86 3.49
CA SER A 286 -8.11 5.92 2.05
C SER A 286 -6.93 6.43 1.23
N ASP A 287 -6.23 7.45 1.71
CA ASP A 287 -5.04 7.99 1.05
C ASP A 287 -3.90 6.97 1.02
N LEU A 288 -3.67 6.27 2.14
CA LEU A 288 -2.69 5.17 2.17
C LEU A 288 -3.07 4.03 1.22
N LYS A 289 -4.37 3.69 1.11
CA LYS A 289 -4.82 2.66 0.15
C LYS A 289 -4.51 3.06 -1.28
N LEU A 290 -4.76 4.31 -1.68
CA LEU A 290 -4.44 4.86 -3.00
C LEU A 290 -2.94 4.71 -3.35
N GLN A 291 -2.06 4.91 -2.36
CA GLN A 291 -0.61 4.73 -2.54
C GLN A 291 -0.20 3.26 -2.66
N THR A 292 -0.98 2.33 -2.10
CA THR A 292 -0.71 0.88 -2.18
C THR A 292 -1.36 0.20 -3.39
N THR A 293 -2.37 0.81 -4.00
CA THR A 293 -2.93 0.36 -5.27
C THR A 293 -1.99 0.76 -6.39
N VAL A 294 -1.44 -0.25 -7.10
CA VAL A 294 -0.76 -0.05 -8.38
C VAL A 294 -1.68 0.83 -9.26
N PRO A 295 -1.18 1.91 -9.90
CA PRO A 295 -2.03 2.81 -10.65
C PRO A 295 -2.72 2.04 -11.76
N GLU A 296 -4.03 1.83 -11.58
CA GLU A 296 -4.94 1.47 -12.65
C GLU A 296 -4.96 2.68 -13.58
N THR A 297 -4.50 2.47 -14.80
CA THR A 297 -4.40 3.47 -15.86
C THR A 297 -5.60 4.39 -15.87
N ALA A 298 -5.37 5.66 -15.53
CA ALA A 298 -6.33 6.73 -15.72
C ALA A 298 -6.81 6.69 -17.17
N LYS A 299 -8.11 6.43 -17.34
CA LYS A 299 -8.83 6.66 -18.59
C LYS A 299 -8.63 8.13 -18.96
N MET A 300 -7.81 8.40 -19.97
CA MET A 300 -7.72 9.73 -20.56
C MET A 300 -8.94 9.96 -21.44
N SER A 301 -9.93 10.65 -20.88
CA SER A 301 -10.81 11.53 -21.67
C SER A 301 -10.32 12.96 -21.48
N GLY A 302 -10.16 13.69 -22.59
CA GLY A 302 -10.00 15.14 -22.58
C GLY A 302 -8.66 15.61 -23.11
N GLN A 303 -8.70 16.16 -24.32
CA GLN A 303 -7.63 16.95 -24.93
C GLN A 303 -7.13 18.04 -23.96
N ALA A 304 -5.83 18.04 -23.68
CA ALA A 304 -5.12 19.23 -23.23
C ALA A 304 -3.71 19.18 -23.82
N ASN A 305 -3.41 20.14 -24.70
CA ASN A 305 -2.08 20.41 -25.21
C ASN A 305 -1.10 20.54 -24.04
N SER A 306 -0.06 19.71 -24.01
CA SER A 306 0.94 19.73 -22.97
C SER A 306 2.35 19.85 -23.55
N LEU A 307 2.94 20.98 -23.21
CA LEU A 307 4.31 21.42 -23.46
C LEU A 307 5.32 20.55 -22.65
N TYR A 308 5.71 19.38 -23.16
CA TYR A 308 6.87 18.63 -22.66
C TYR A 308 7.72 18.11 -23.84
N PRO A 309 9.05 18.27 -23.83
CA PRO A 309 9.89 17.64 -24.82
C PRO A 309 9.91 16.12 -24.60
N GLU A 310 9.62 15.38 -25.68
CA GLU A 310 9.78 13.92 -25.79
C GLU A 310 11.12 13.46 -25.17
N PRO A 311 11.14 12.47 -24.26
CA PRO A 311 12.37 11.99 -23.66
C PRO A 311 13.25 11.32 -24.73
N ASP A 312 14.49 11.79 -24.86
CA ASP A 312 15.51 11.24 -25.76
C ASP A 312 15.66 9.73 -25.52
N VAL A 313 15.77 8.94 -26.60
CA VAL A 313 15.83 7.46 -26.61
C VAL A 313 16.89 6.95 -25.63
N LEU A 314 17.99 7.69 -25.49
CA LEU A 314 19.06 7.40 -24.54
C LEU A 314 18.59 7.38 -23.09
N THR A 315 17.76 8.33 -22.67
CA THR A 315 17.26 8.42 -21.29
C THR A 315 16.33 7.26 -20.95
N SER A 316 15.47 6.87 -21.89
CA SER A 316 14.58 5.71 -21.75
C SER A 316 15.37 4.40 -21.66
N SER A 317 16.42 4.26 -22.48
CA SER A 317 17.33 3.11 -22.41
C SER A 317 18.08 3.02 -21.08
N LEU A 318 18.55 4.15 -20.55
CA LEU A 318 19.22 4.18 -19.25
C LEU A 318 18.28 3.83 -18.10
N LYS A 319 17.02 4.27 -18.14
CA LYS A 319 16.00 3.88 -17.15
C LYS A 319 15.74 2.38 -17.17
N VAL A 320 15.57 1.80 -18.35
CA VAL A 320 15.38 0.35 -18.51
C VAL A 320 16.62 -0.42 -18.06
N GLY A 321 17.82 0.09 -18.38
CA GLY A 321 19.08 -0.41 -17.86
C GLY A 321 19.12 -0.41 -16.33
N ALA A 322 18.74 0.69 -15.67
CA ALA A 322 18.73 0.80 -14.22
C ALA A 322 17.78 -0.22 -13.56
N VAL A 323 16.58 -0.41 -14.11
CA VAL A 323 15.59 -1.39 -13.62
C VAL A 323 16.12 -2.81 -13.76
N THR A 324 16.60 -3.17 -14.95
CA THR A 324 17.13 -4.50 -15.24
C THR A 324 18.43 -4.80 -14.48
N GLY A 325 19.31 -3.81 -14.33
CA GLY A 325 20.52 -3.91 -13.51
C GLY A 325 20.23 -4.12 -12.03
N SER A 326 19.21 -3.45 -11.49
CA SER A 326 18.75 -3.66 -10.11
C SER A 326 18.25 -5.09 -9.89
N ALA A 327 17.45 -5.62 -10.84
CA ALA A 327 17.04 -7.03 -10.81
C ALA A 327 18.25 -7.98 -10.90
N GLY A 328 19.26 -7.62 -11.71
CA GLY A 328 20.52 -8.36 -11.83
C GLY A 328 21.35 -8.39 -10.55
N LEU A 329 21.39 -7.29 -9.79
CA LEU A 329 22.04 -7.23 -8.47
C LEU A 329 21.36 -8.17 -7.47
N ILE A 330 20.02 -8.15 -7.43
CA ILE A 330 19.22 -9.02 -6.56
C ILE A 330 19.47 -10.49 -6.90
N TYR A 331 19.34 -10.86 -8.18
CA TYR A 331 19.60 -12.23 -8.63
C TYR A 331 21.04 -12.66 -8.31
N GLY A 332 22.02 -11.82 -8.62
CA GLY A 332 23.43 -12.10 -8.38
C GLY A 332 23.78 -12.17 -6.88
N GLY A 333 23.06 -11.46 -6.02
CA GLY A 333 23.17 -11.60 -4.57
C GLY A 333 22.72 -12.99 -4.12
N ILE A 334 21.55 -13.43 -4.58
CA ILE A 334 20.99 -14.75 -4.24
C ILE A 334 21.86 -15.88 -4.81
N SER A 335 22.25 -15.80 -6.09
CA SER A 335 23.07 -16.83 -6.73
C SER A 335 24.52 -16.84 -6.22
N GLY A 336 25.05 -15.66 -5.86
CA GLY A 336 26.40 -15.48 -5.38
C GLY A 336 26.64 -16.19 -4.05
N VAL A 337 25.67 -16.13 -3.14
CA VAL A 337 25.72 -16.83 -1.84
C VAL A 337 25.79 -18.36 -2.01
N ILE A 338 25.18 -18.89 -3.08
CA ILE A 338 25.10 -20.35 -3.31
C ILE A 338 26.28 -20.87 -4.12
N ARG A 339 26.80 -20.09 -5.07
CA ARG A 339 27.70 -20.61 -6.12
C ARG A 339 29.07 -19.97 -6.16
N SER A 340 29.32 -18.88 -5.43
CA SER A 340 30.56 -18.11 -5.59
C SER A 340 31.32 -17.92 -4.27
N PRO A 341 32.66 -18.00 -4.28
CA PRO A 341 33.49 -17.69 -3.12
C PRO A 341 33.49 -16.20 -2.76
N HIS A 342 33.07 -15.32 -3.69
CA HIS A 342 32.97 -13.87 -3.50
C HIS A 342 31.59 -13.34 -3.94
N PRO A 343 30.57 -13.45 -3.06
CA PRO A 343 29.18 -13.18 -3.41
C PRO A 343 28.90 -11.73 -3.82
N VAL A 344 29.60 -10.75 -3.22
CA VAL A 344 29.43 -9.32 -3.54
C VAL A 344 29.93 -9.01 -4.95
N ILE A 345 31.09 -9.54 -5.33
CA ILE A 345 31.66 -9.34 -6.67
C ILE A 345 30.77 -10.01 -7.72
N HIS A 346 30.23 -11.19 -7.41
CA HIS A 346 29.29 -11.88 -8.29
C HIS A 346 27.99 -11.08 -8.48
N SER A 347 27.42 -10.54 -7.40
CA SER A 347 26.23 -9.68 -7.45
C SER A 347 26.46 -8.44 -8.31
N ILE A 348 27.54 -7.69 -8.08
CA ILE A 348 27.89 -6.49 -8.85
C ILE A 348 28.09 -6.84 -10.33
N SER A 349 28.78 -7.96 -10.62
CA SER A 349 28.98 -8.43 -12.00
C SER A 349 27.66 -8.74 -12.70
N CYS A 350 26.73 -9.42 -12.02
CA CYS A 350 25.38 -9.67 -12.55
C CYS A 350 24.59 -8.37 -12.75
N GLY A 351 24.68 -7.41 -11.82
CA GLY A 351 24.04 -6.10 -11.97
C GLY A 351 24.52 -5.34 -13.20
N ILE A 352 25.84 -5.26 -13.39
CA ILE A 352 26.45 -4.62 -14.57
C ILE A 352 26.04 -5.35 -15.85
N HIS A 353 26.02 -6.69 -15.84
CA HIS A 353 25.60 -7.50 -16.99
C HIS A 353 24.17 -7.17 -17.41
N TRP A 354 23.22 -7.22 -16.46
CA TRP A 354 21.81 -7.00 -16.76
C TRP A 354 21.51 -5.54 -17.11
N PHE A 355 22.22 -4.58 -16.52
CA PHE A 355 22.16 -3.18 -16.91
C PHE A 355 22.58 -2.98 -18.37
N ALA A 356 23.75 -3.53 -18.75
CA ALA A 356 24.27 -3.42 -20.11
C ALA A 356 23.36 -4.10 -21.13
N CYS A 357 22.81 -5.28 -20.80
CA CYS A 357 21.82 -5.97 -21.63
C CYS A 357 20.54 -5.15 -21.81
N GLY A 358 19.94 -4.65 -20.72
CA GLY A 358 18.67 -3.91 -20.77
C GLY A 358 18.78 -2.57 -21.49
N ALA A 359 19.82 -1.79 -21.22
CA ALA A 359 20.06 -0.51 -21.88
C ALA A 359 20.32 -0.69 -23.38
N SER A 360 21.20 -1.63 -23.74
CA SER A 360 21.56 -1.89 -25.15
C SER A 360 20.38 -2.46 -25.94
N PHE A 361 19.58 -3.35 -25.32
CA PHE A 361 18.35 -3.88 -25.91
C PHE A 361 17.35 -2.77 -26.22
N TRP A 362 17.03 -1.93 -25.23
CA TRP A 362 16.03 -0.88 -25.40
C TRP A 362 16.49 0.17 -26.42
N TRP A 363 17.77 0.56 -26.37
CA TRP A 363 18.34 1.51 -27.31
C TRP A 363 18.29 0.99 -28.75
N LEU A 364 18.72 -0.26 -28.99
CA LEU A 364 18.73 -0.85 -30.31
C LEU A 364 17.30 -1.04 -30.84
N ARG A 365 16.39 -1.53 -30.01
CA ARG A 365 14.98 -1.73 -30.35
C ARG A 365 14.31 -0.41 -30.74
N SER A 366 14.44 0.62 -29.91
CA SER A 366 13.80 1.92 -30.15
C SER A 366 14.35 2.61 -31.40
N ASN A 367 15.65 2.51 -31.67
CA ASN A 367 16.24 3.06 -32.90
C ASN A 367 15.78 2.30 -34.16
N ILE A 368 15.67 0.97 -34.12
CA ILE A 368 15.18 0.19 -35.27
C ILE A 368 13.70 0.51 -35.54
N LEU A 369 12.86 0.60 -34.51
CA LEU A 369 11.45 0.96 -34.66
C LEU A 369 11.26 2.38 -35.21
N LYS A 370 12.07 3.33 -34.74
CA LYS A 370 12.01 4.72 -35.18
C LYS A 370 12.55 4.91 -36.61
N LEU A 371 13.70 4.33 -36.94
CA LEU A 371 14.35 4.49 -38.24
C LEU A 371 13.70 3.69 -39.37
N HIS A 372 13.13 2.52 -39.08
CA HIS A 372 12.62 1.61 -40.11
C HIS A 372 11.08 1.57 -40.19
N TYR A 373 10.38 1.96 -39.12
CA TYR A 373 8.93 1.84 -39.05
C TYR A 373 8.20 3.12 -38.59
N GLU A 374 8.92 4.21 -38.28
CA GLU A 374 8.33 5.48 -37.77
C GLU A 374 7.31 5.24 -36.64
N ASP A 375 7.61 4.30 -35.74
CA ASP A 375 6.76 3.85 -34.62
C ASP A 375 5.40 3.21 -35.01
N LYS A 376 5.13 3.03 -36.30
CA LYS A 376 3.93 2.35 -36.85
C LYS A 376 4.16 0.85 -37.15
N ALA A 377 5.00 0.17 -36.37
CA ALA A 377 5.28 -1.25 -36.55
C ALA A 377 4.10 -2.14 -36.09
N THR A 378 3.74 -3.14 -36.90
CA THR A 378 2.74 -4.17 -36.55
C THR A 378 3.18 -5.04 -35.36
N PRO A 379 2.27 -5.71 -34.62
CA PRO A 379 2.62 -6.55 -33.48
C PRO A 379 3.66 -7.65 -33.80
N LYS A 380 3.54 -8.27 -34.99
CA LYS A 380 4.51 -9.26 -35.48
C LYS A 380 5.88 -8.63 -35.75
N GLN A 381 5.92 -7.46 -36.40
CA GLN A 381 7.17 -6.73 -36.65
C GLN A 381 7.86 -6.29 -35.34
N ARG A 382 7.09 -5.85 -34.34
CA ARG A 382 7.63 -5.55 -33.00
C ARG A 382 8.27 -6.77 -32.35
N ALA A 383 7.72 -7.97 -32.56
CA ALA A 383 8.29 -9.21 -32.04
C ALA A 383 9.60 -9.59 -32.74
N TYR A 384 9.68 -9.44 -34.07
CA TYR A 384 10.92 -9.65 -34.81
C TYR A 384 12.01 -8.63 -34.43
N VAL A 385 11.65 -7.35 -34.27
CA VAL A 385 12.61 -6.32 -33.85
C VAL A 385 13.09 -6.56 -32.41
N SER A 386 12.24 -7.03 -31.50
CA SER A 386 12.67 -7.48 -30.16
C SER A 386 13.60 -8.68 -30.22
N ALA A 387 13.32 -9.66 -31.08
CA ALA A 387 14.19 -10.82 -31.25
C ALA A 387 15.58 -10.41 -31.75
N LEU A 388 15.64 -9.60 -32.80
CA LEU A 388 16.88 -9.09 -33.37
C LEU A 388 17.67 -8.25 -32.35
N SER A 389 16.98 -7.31 -31.68
CA SER A 389 17.61 -6.42 -30.71
C SER A 389 18.10 -7.18 -29.48
N GLY A 390 17.33 -8.16 -29.01
CA GLY A 390 17.72 -9.06 -27.94
C GLY A 390 18.95 -9.87 -28.30
N GLY A 391 18.97 -10.50 -29.48
CA GLY A 391 20.10 -11.28 -29.96
C GLY A 391 21.39 -10.49 -30.11
N VAL A 392 21.32 -9.31 -30.75
CA VAL A 392 22.49 -8.47 -30.99
C VAL A 392 23.01 -7.87 -29.68
N ALA A 393 22.14 -7.26 -28.87
CA ALA A 393 22.53 -6.66 -27.60
C ALA A 393 23.02 -7.71 -26.60
N GLY A 394 22.23 -8.75 -26.37
CA GLY A 394 22.54 -9.82 -25.42
C GLY A 394 23.76 -10.65 -25.84
N GLY A 395 23.90 -10.96 -27.14
CA GLY A 395 25.07 -11.64 -27.68
C GLY A 395 26.36 -10.82 -27.53
N ALA A 396 26.31 -9.52 -27.87
CA ALA A 396 27.46 -8.63 -27.75
C ALA A 396 27.89 -8.45 -26.28
N VAL A 397 26.94 -8.16 -25.37
CA VAL A 397 27.21 -8.01 -23.94
C VAL A 397 27.75 -9.32 -23.34
N THR A 398 27.15 -10.46 -23.68
CA THR A 398 27.63 -11.78 -23.24
C THR A 398 29.07 -12.02 -23.69
N ARG A 399 29.43 -11.66 -24.93
CA ARG A 399 30.78 -11.83 -25.47
C ARG A 399 31.81 -10.90 -24.83
N LEU A 400 31.41 -9.65 -24.55
CA LEU A 400 32.26 -8.66 -23.86
C LEU A 400 32.58 -9.10 -22.43
N MET A 401 31.64 -9.77 -21.76
CA MET A 401 31.80 -10.27 -20.39
C MET A 401 32.40 -11.70 -20.31
N GLY A 402 33.06 -12.16 -21.37
CA GLY A 402 33.79 -13.44 -21.38
C GLY A 402 32.97 -14.68 -21.73
N GLY A 403 31.69 -14.52 -22.06
CA GLY A 403 30.81 -15.59 -22.51
C GLY A 403 30.92 -15.91 -24.01
N ARG A 404 30.23 -16.96 -24.47
CA ARG A 404 30.18 -17.36 -25.88
C ARG A 404 29.11 -16.55 -26.62
N LEU A 405 29.49 -15.95 -27.75
CA LEU A 405 28.62 -15.09 -28.56
C LEU A 405 27.36 -15.84 -29.07
N VAL A 406 27.55 -17.03 -29.65
CA VAL A 406 26.45 -17.77 -30.32
C VAL A 406 25.35 -18.19 -29.35
N PRO A 407 25.62 -18.82 -28.19
CA PRO A 407 24.58 -19.12 -27.21
C PRO A 407 23.87 -17.87 -26.68
N GLY A 408 24.61 -16.77 -26.42
CA GLY A 408 24.02 -15.51 -25.97
C GLY A 408 23.06 -14.92 -27.00
N LEU A 409 23.47 -14.89 -28.28
CA LEU A 409 22.63 -14.42 -29.37
C LEU A 409 21.33 -15.22 -29.48
N VAL A 410 21.40 -16.55 -29.41
CA VAL A 410 20.22 -17.41 -29.50
C VAL A 410 19.27 -17.20 -28.32
N VAL A 411 19.80 -17.24 -27.09
CA VAL A 411 18.99 -17.11 -25.86
C VAL A 411 18.30 -15.76 -25.81
N PHE A 412 19.03 -14.67 -26.03
CA PHE A 412 18.43 -13.33 -25.95
C PHE A 412 17.53 -13.00 -27.14
N SER A 413 17.71 -13.63 -28.31
CA SER A 413 16.75 -13.53 -29.42
C SER A 413 15.41 -14.19 -29.05
N LEU A 414 15.46 -15.39 -28.47
CA LEU A 414 14.27 -16.12 -28.03
C LEU A 414 13.55 -15.35 -26.91
N LEU A 415 14.28 -14.83 -25.92
CA LEU A 415 13.71 -14.02 -24.85
C LEU A 415 13.03 -12.76 -25.38
N GLY A 416 13.66 -12.05 -26.34
CA GLY A 416 13.06 -10.89 -26.98
C GLY A 416 11.78 -11.22 -27.75
N TYR A 417 11.78 -12.31 -28.52
CA TYR A 417 10.62 -12.75 -29.28
C TYR A 417 9.45 -13.19 -28.39
N VAL A 418 9.73 -14.05 -27.41
CA VAL A 418 8.73 -14.57 -26.47
C VAL A 418 8.17 -13.44 -25.62
N GLY A 419 9.02 -12.57 -25.07
CA GLY A 419 8.59 -11.43 -24.25
C GLY A 419 7.64 -10.50 -25.00
N GLN A 420 7.97 -10.14 -26.25
CA GLN A 420 7.08 -9.30 -27.05
C GLN A 420 5.79 -10.03 -27.47
N SER A 421 5.87 -11.33 -27.74
CA SER A 421 4.69 -12.13 -28.09
C SER A 421 3.72 -12.26 -26.92
N SER A 422 4.24 -12.49 -25.71
CA SER A 422 3.45 -12.48 -24.47
C SER A 422 2.83 -11.11 -24.21
N TYR A 423 3.57 -10.03 -24.41
CA TYR A 423 3.03 -8.67 -24.29
C TYR A 423 1.87 -8.45 -25.27
N ASN A 424 2.05 -8.80 -26.54
CA ASN A 424 1.01 -8.66 -27.56
C ASN A 424 -0.24 -9.51 -27.24
N ALA A 425 -0.06 -10.72 -26.70
CA ALA A 425 -1.17 -11.59 -26.32
C ALA A 425 -1.96 -11.01 -25.13
N ILE A 426 -1.28 -10.47 -24.13
CA ILE A 426 -1.91 -9.80 -22.97
C ILE A 426 -2.63 -8.53 -23.41
N ASP A 427 -2.01 -7.71 -24.26
CA ASP A 427 -2.59 -6.47 -24.80
C ASP A 427 -3.86 -6.78 -25.62
N THR A 428 -3.82 -7.82 -26.47
CA THR A 428 -4.99 -8.29 -27.23
C THR A 428 -6.10 -8.76 -26.29
N TRP A 429 -5.76 -9.56 -25.28
CA TRP A 429 -6.71 -10.02 -24.26
C TRP A 429 -7.33 -8.86 -23.46
N GLN A 430 -6.55 -7.82 -23.15
CA GLN A 430 -7.06 -6.63 -22.48
C GLN A 430 -8.00 -5.83 -23.37
N MET A 431 -7.69 -5.67 -24.66
CA MET A 431 -8.53 -4.97 -25.63
C MET A 431 -9.84 -5.72 -25.93
N GLU A 432 -9.79 -7.05 -26.04
CA GLU A 432 -10.98 -7.90 -26.18
C GLU A 432 -11.89 -7.80 -24.94
N ASN A 433 -11.29 -7.69 -23.75
CA ASN A 433 -12.02 -7.58 -22.49
C ASN A 433 -12.40 -6.13 -22.12
N ALA A 434 -11.93 -5.11 -22.86
CA ALA A 434 -12.18 -3.71 -22.57
C ALA A 434 -13.65 -3.29 -22.80
N ASN A 435 -14.38 -4.02 -23.67
CA ASN A 435 -15.81 -3.79 -23.94
C ASN A 435 -16.74 -4.63 -23.07
N THR A 436 -16.22 -5.52 -22.24
CA THR A 436 -17.01 -6.15 -21.17
C THR A 436 -16.83 -5.33 -19.90
N THR A 437 -17.90 -4.76 -19.35
CA THR A 437 -17.87 -4.13 -18.03
C THR A 437 -17.36 -5.15 -17.01
N SER A 438 -16.07 -5.09 -16.69
CA SER A 438 -15.47 -6.07 -15.79
C SER A 438 -16.02 -5.83 -14.41
N LYS A 439 -16.85 -6.76 -13.93
CA LYS A 439 -17.23 -6.83 -12.52
C LYS A 439 -15.95 -6.81 -11.66
N PRO A 440 -15.89 -6.01 -10.57
CA PRO A 440 -14.75 -5.97 -9.67
C PRO A 440 -14.35 -7.38 -9.22
N PHE A 441 -13.05 -7.61 -8.99
CA PHE A 441 -12.50 -8.93 -8.60
C PHE A 441 -13.25 -9.59 -7.44
N LEU A 442 -13.69 -8.80 -6.45
CA LEU A 442 -14.51 -9.24 -5.31
C LEU A 442 -15.86 -9.81 -5.73
N GLN A 443 -16.48 -9.25 -6.77
CA GLN A 443 -17.78 -9.68 -7.28
C GLN A 443 -17.66 -10.93 -8.17
N ARG A 444 -16.53 -11.09 -8.88
CA ARG A 444 -16.21 -12.35 -9.59
C ARG A 444 -15.92 -13.51 -8.63
N MET A 445 -15.36 -13.22 -7.46
CA MET A 445 -15.18 -14.18 -6.38
C MET A 445 -16.52 -14.54 -5.72
N ALA A 446 -17.40 -13.57 -5.47
CA ALA A 446 -18.72 -13.80 -4.87
C ALA A 446 -19.68 -14.61 -5.77
N ASP A 447 -19.57 -14.46 -7.09
CA ASP A 447 -20.36 -15.21 -8.08
C ASP A 447 -19.83 -16.65 -8.32
N SER A 448 -18.79 -17.09 -7.59
CA SER A 448 -18.21 -18.43 -7.70
C SER A 448 -19.08 -19.51 -7.06
N LYS A 449 -19.28 -20.63 -7.77
CA LYS A 449 -20.00 -21.85 -7.29
C LYS A 449 -19.47 -22.45 -5.98
N TRP A 450 -18.35 -21.97 -5.45
CA TRP A 450 -17.62 -22.57 -4.33
C TRP A 450 -17.70 -21.77 -3.01
N ILE A 451 -18.52 -20.72 -2.93
CA ILE A 451 -18.70 -19.92 -1.70
C ILE A 451 -20.18 -19.98 -1.28
N PRO A 452 -20.53 -20.48 -0.07
CA PRO A 452 -21.92 -20.62 0.38
C PRO A 452 -22.47 -19.31 0.97
N LEU A 453 -22.02 -18.15 0.45
CA LEU A 453 -22.50 -16.84 0.83
C LEU A 453 -22.65 -16.00 -0.43
N LYS A 454 -23.90 -15.72 -0.77
CA LYS A 454 -24.29 -14.92 -1.93
C LYS A 454 -24.28 -13.45 -1.51
N SER A 455 -23.48 -12.60 -2.15
CA SER A 455 -23.60 -11.16 -1.93
C SER A 455 -24.85 -10.66 -2.63
N LEU A 456 -25.80 -10.13 -1.86
CA LEU A 456 -27.01 -9.54 -2.42
C LEU A 456 -26.73 -8.15 -2.98
N SER A 457 -27.24 -7.86 -4.18
CA SER A 457 -27.36 -6.48 -4.67
C SER A 457 -28.49 -5.76 -3.90
N ASP A 458 -28.50 -4.43 -3.92
CA ASP A 458 -29.54 -3.64 -3.24
C ASP A 458 -30.95 -3.97 -3.75
N ASP A 459 -31.09 -4.34 -5.02
CA ASP A 459 -32.36 -4.77 -5.60
C ASP A 459 -32.76 -6.18 -5.12
N ASP A 460 -31.79 -7.10 -4.98
CA ASP A 460 -32.06 -8.41 -4.37
C ASP A 460 -32.46 -8.25 -2.89
N TYR A 461 -31.84 -7.32 -2.17
CA TYR A 461 -32.11 -7.06 -0.76
C TYR A 461 -33.51 -6.45 -0.57
N ARG A 462 -33.92 -5.55 -1.47
CA ARG A 462 -35.30 -5.05 -1.58
C ARG A 462 -36.30 -6.17 -1.86
N GLY A 463 -35.94 -7.12 -2.73
CA GLY A 463 -36.75 -8.31 -3.00
C GLY A 463 -37.00 -9.16 -1.74
N ILE A 464 -35.93 -9.47 -0.99
CA ILE A 464 -36.04 -10.23 0.26
C ILE A 464 -36.85 -9.47 1.32
N LEU A 465 -36.67 -8.15 1.43
CA LEU A 465 -37.46 -7.34 2.36
C LEU A 465 -38.95 -7.36 2.01
N ASN A 466 -39.31 -7.22 0.74
CA ASN A 466 -40.71 -7.28 0.30
C ASN A 466 -41.32 -8.66 0.55
N GLU A 467 -40.57 -9.74 0.33
CA GLU A 467 -41.04 -11.10 0.64
C GLU A 467 -41.28 -11.28 2.15
N LYS A 468 -40.40 -10.75 3.00
CA LYS A 468 -40.59 -10.78 4.46
C LYS A 468 -41.75 -9.91 4.94
N VAL A 469 -42.00 -8.78 4.28
CA VAL A 469 -43.18 -7.95 4.56
C VAL A 469 -44.45 -8.72 4.23
N LEU A 470 -44.51 -9.37 3.05
CA LEU A 470 -45.63 -10.22 2.64
C LEU A 470 -45.85 -11.40 3.59
N SER A 471 -44.79 -12.04 4.09
CA SER A 471 -44.95 -13.13 5.07
C SER A 471 -45.51 -12.64 6.40
N ILE A 472 -45.08 -11.46 6.87
CA ILE A 472 -45.60 -10.84 8.09
C ILE A 472 -47.07 -10.43 7.90
N GLU A 473 -47.43 -9.86 6.75
CA GLU A 473 -48.82 -9.52 6.42
C GLU A 473 -49.72 -10.76 6.41
N ALA A 474 -49.23 -11.89 5.89
CA ALA A 474 -49.95 -13.16 5.92
C ALA A 474 -50.11 -13.72 7.34
N GLU A 475 -49.08 -13.61 8.19
CA GLU A 475 -49.16 -13.99 9.60
C GLU A 475 -50.14 -13.12 10.38
N ILE A 476 -50.15 -11.81 10.12
CA ILE A 476 -51.13 -10.88 10.70
C ILE A 476 -52.55 -11.30 10.31
N ALA A 477 -52.79 -11.60 9.03
CA ALA A 477 -54.11 -12.06 8.58
C ALA A 477 -54.57 -13.36 9.26
N LEU A 478 -53.66 -14.33 9.45
CA LEU A 478 -53.95 -15.57 10.17
C LEU A 478 -54.26 -15.33 11.66
N ILE A 479 -53.58 -14.37 12.28
CA ILE A 479 -53.85 -13.97 13.67
C ILE A 479 -55.22 -13.28 13.76
N ASP A 480 -55.56 -12.40 12.82
CA ASP A 480 -56.85 -11.72 12.79
C ASP A 480 -58.01 -12.69 12.61
N ASP A 481 -57.87 -13.69 11.72
CA ASP A 481 -58.86 -14.77 11.57
C ASP A 481 -59.05 -15.54 12.89
N LYS A 482 -57.94 -15.83 13.59
CA LYS A 482 -57.97 -16.55 14.87
C LYS A 482 -58.57 -15.71 16.00
N ILE A 483 -58.32 -14.40 16.01
CA ILE A 483 -58.99 -13.47 16.92
C ILE A 483 -60.50 -13.49 16.65
N GLY A 484 -60.92 -13.44 15.38
CA GLY A 484 -62.32 -13.52 14.98
C GLY A 484 -63.01 -14.83 15.39
N GLU A 485 -62.32 -15.98 15.29
CA GLU A 485 -62.83 -17.26 15.80
C GLU A 485 -63.01 -17.26 17.33
N LEU A 486 -62.03 -16.73 18.06
CA LEU A 486 -62.09 -16.60 19.51
C LEU A 486 -63.22 -15.65 19.95
N GLU A 487 -63.47 -14.58 19.22
CA GLU A 487 -64.61 -13.67 19.45
C GLU A 487 -65.95 -14.34 19.20
N LYS A 488 -66.08 -15.15 18.13
CA LYS A 488 -67.28 -15.97 17.89
C LYS A 488 -67.52 -16.98 19.01
N LEU A 489 -66.46 -17.64 19.50
CA LEU A 489 -66.54 -18.56 20.64
C LEU A 489 -66.92 -17.85 21.94
N LYS A 490 -66.41 -16.63 22.15
CA LYS A 490 -66.79 -15.81 23.31
C LYS A 490 -68.26 -15.41 23.26
N THR A 491 -68.75 -15.04 22.07
CA THR A 491 -70.15 -14.65 21.86
C THR A 491 -71.11 -15.84 22.00
N SER A 492 -70.73 -17.03 21.51
CA SER A 492 -71.54 -18.26 21.68
C SER A 492 -71.51 -18.81 23.12
N GLY A 493 -70.41 -18.62 23.85
CA GLY A 493 -70.34 -18.93 25.28
C GLY A 493 -71.27 -18.06 26.13
N LEU A 494 -71.46 -16.79 25.74
CA LEU A 494 -72.40 -15.87 26.40
C LEU A 494 -73.87 -16.22 26.15
N GLU A 495 -74.22 -16.81 25.00
CA GLU A 495 -75.60 -17.27 24.72
C GLU A 495 -75.97 -18.55 25.50
N SER A 496 -74.99 -19.39 25.86
CA SER A 496 -75.23 -20.61 26.65
C SER A 496 -75.41 -20.37 28.17
N GLY A 497 -75.07 -19.17 28.65
CA GLY A 497 -75.12 -18.79 30.07
C GLY A 497 -76.44 -18.15 30.54
N ASN A 498 -77.42 -17.98 29.66
CA ASN A 498 -78.69 -17.31 29.97
C ASN A 498 -79.92 -18.22 29.76
N SER A 499 -79.85 -19.46 30.25
CA SER A 499 -81.05 -20.28 30.47
C SER A 499 -81.41 -20.27 31.96
N ASP A 500 -82.36 -19.41 32.28
CA ASP A 500 -82.96 -19.22 33.60
C ASP A 500 -83.77 -20.48 33.99
N PRO A 501 -83.58 -21.08 35.19
CA PRO A 501 -84.42 -22.16 35.66
C PRO A 501 -85.65 -21.56 36.38
N ALA A 502 -86.69 -21.21 35.62
CA ALA A 502 -87.95 -20.78 36.20
C ALA A 502 -89.17 -21.38 35.49
N ALA A 503 -89.92 -22.17 36.28
CA ALA A 503 -91.36 -22.44 36.22
C ALA A 503 -91.88 -23.68 35.44
N LYS A 504 -92.31 -24.64 36.28
CA LYS A 504 -93.37 -25.66 36.18
C LYS A 504 -93.04 -27.04 35.61
#